data_AF-A0A0F7CPC4-F1
#
_entry.id   AF-A0A0F7CPC4-F1
#
_cell.length_a   1.000
_cell.length_b   1.000
_cell.length_c   1.000
_cell.angle_alpha   90.00
_cell.angle_beta   90.00
_cell.angle_gamma   90.00
#
_symmetry.space_group_name_H-M   'P 1'
#
loop_
_entity.id
_entity.type
_entity.pdbx_description
1 polymer ?
#
loop_
_entity_poly.entity_id
_entity_poly.type
_entity_poly.pdbx_seq_one_letter_code
_entity_poly.pdbx_strand_id
1 'polypeptide(L)'
;MARTAGGEIAEDTKKVNFYACLGRNGEVAEDGRFEHSYSARIELPPEDHAQAVLDIREILEEKGFEINGYRSDPSVSPANALDARHPEEGQSVTAQDFTGNENHLLLIVSTPCLLPPDVEQQQF
;
A
#
# COMPACT_ATOMS: atom_id res chain seq x y z
N MET A 1 4.84 -9.62 -0.17
CA MET A 1 5.52 -8.32 0.00
C MET A 1 6.80 -8.46 0.81
N ALA A 2 6.82 -8.42 2.15
CA ALA A 2 8.08 -8.48 2.91
C ALA A 2 8.99 -9.67 2.53
N ARG A 3 8.45 -10.89 2.58
CA ARG A 3 9.15 -12.11 2.11
C ARG A 3 9.58 -12.05 0.63
N THR A 4 8.78 -11.40 -0.21
CA THR A 4 9.08 -11.22 -1.64
C THR A 4 10.26 -10.28 -1.82
N ALA A 5 10.30 -9.20 -1.04
CA ALA A 5 11.35 -8.20 -1.04
C ALA A 5 12.65 -8.64 -0.35
N GLY A 6 12.73 -9.88 0.14
CA GLY A 6 13.90 -10.39 0.86
C GLY A 6 14.15 -9.76 2.24
N GLY A 7 13.23 -8.93 2.75
CA GLY A 7 13.38 -8.22 4.02
C GLY A 7 12.49 -8.77 5.14
N GLU A 8 12.92 -8.54 6.39
CA GLU A 8 12.12 -8.80 7.58
C GLU A 8 11.33 -7.56 7.99
N ILE A 9 10.10 -7.76 8.49
CA ILE A 9 9.30 -6.64 8.98
C ILE A 9 9.87 -6.16 10.32
N ALA A 10 10.17 -4.87 10.42
CA ALA A 10 10.48 -4.22 11.69
C ALA A 10 9.19 -4.12 12.52
N GLU A 11 9.07 -4.96 13.56
CA GLU A 11 7.83 -5.19 14.31
C GLU A 11 7.24 -3.93 14.96
N ASP A 12 8.09 -3.01 15.42
CA ASP A 12 7.71 -1.73 16.05
C ASP A 12 7.18 -0.70 15.04
N THR A 13 7.31 -0.96 13.74
CA THR A 13 6.89 -0.04 12.67
C THR A 13 5.48 -0.33 12.15
N LYS A 14 4.87 -1.44 12.58
CA LYS A 14 3.52 -1.85 12.16
C LYS A 14 2.49 -0.82 12.60
N LYS A 15 1.65 -0.40 11.67
CA LYS A 15 0.52 0.49 11.92
C LYS A 15 -0.72 -0.01 11.22
N VAL A 16 -1.82 0.01 11.96
CA VAL A 16 -3.18 -0.20 11.47
C VAL A 16 -3.92 1.11 11.60
N ASN A 17 -4.54 1.57 10.52
CA ASN A 17 -5.35 2.78 10.52
C ASN A 17 -6.72 2.49 9.92
N PHE A 18 -7.73 3.18 10.47
CA PHE A 18 -9.09 3.19 9.94
C PHE A 18 -9.44 4.63 9.60
N TYR A 19 -10.02 4.83 8.42
CA TYR A 19 -10.43 6.14 7.93
C TYR A 19 -11.90 6.11 7.56
N ALA A 20 -12.58 7.25 7.72
CA ALA A 20 -13.90 7.44 7.13
C ALA A 20 -13.77 7.46 5.61
N CYS A 21 -14.68 6.80 4.91
CA CYS A 21 -14.72 6.91 3.46
C CYS A 21 -15.25 8.29 3.04
N LEU A 22 -14.55 8.91 2.09
CA LEU A 22 -14.94 10.22 1.55
C LEU A 22 -15.56 10.06 0.16
N GLY A 23 -16.73 10.67 -0.02
CA GLY A 23 -17.36 10.87 -1.31
C GLY A 23 -16.58 11.87 -2.17
N ARG A 24 -16.97 11.98 -3.44
CA ARG A 24 -16.27 12.80 -4.44
C ARG A 24 -16.18 14.28 -4.06
N ASN A 25 -17.15 14.81 -3.31
CA ASN A 25 -17.17 16.19 -2.84
C ASN A 25 -16.87 16.32 -1.34
N GLY A 26 -16.28 15.29 -0.72
CA GLY A 26 -15.96 15.27 0.70
C GLY A 26 -17.13 14.86 1.60
N GLU A 27 -18.16 14.21 1.03
CA GLU A 27 -19.26 13.64 1.81
C GLU A 27 -18.74 12.52 2.72
N VAL A 28 -19.18 12.50 3.97
CA VAL A 28 -18.92 11.41 4.91
C VAL A 28 -20.24 10.71 5.17
N ALA A 29 -20.32 9.41 4.89
CA ALA A 29 -21.50 8.60 5.19
C ALA A 29 -21.56 8.23 6.67
N GLU A 30 -22.77 8.14 7.22
CA GLU A 30 -23.00 7.73 8.61
C GLU A 30 -23.31 6.23 8.75
N ASP A 31 -23.29 5.49 7.64
CA ASP A 31 -23.51 4.03 7.58
C ASP A 31 -22.30 3.19 8.02
N GLY A 32 -21.33 3.81 8.69
CA GLY A 32 -20.19 3.11 9.29
C GLY A 32 -19.18 2.55 8.29
N ARG A 33 -19.29 2.89 7.00
CA ARG A 33 -18.28 2.51 6.00
C ARG A 33 -16.90 3.06 6.35
N PHE A 34 -15.86 2.28 6.06
CA PHE A 34 -14.49 2.62 6.41
C PHE A 34 -13.49 2.14 5.36
N GLU A 35 -12.36 2.84 5.29
CA GLU A 35 -11.14 2.34 4.67
C GLU A 35 -10.20 1.85 5.76
N HIS A 36 -9.51 0.76 5.49
CA HIS A 36 -8.50 0.21 6.38
C HIS A 36 -7.16 0.19 5.67
N SER A 37 -6.10 0.65 6.35
CA SER A 37 -4.73 0.50 5.88
C SER A 37 -3.85 -0.20 6.91
N TYR A 38 -3.03 -1.12 6.41
CA TYR A 38 -1.93 -1.71 7.15
C TYR A 38 -0.63 -1.23 6.53
N SER A 39 0.28 -0.72 7.36
CA SER A 39 1.61 -0.32 6.93
C SER A 39 2.67 -0.91 7.84
N ALA A 40 3.82 -1.23 7.25
CA ALA A 40 4.99 -1.69 7.96
C ALA A 40 6.25 -1.29 7.18
N ARG A 41 7.39 -1.28 7.86
CA ARG A 41 8.70 -1.11 7.23
C ARG A 41 9.42 -2.44 7.23
N ILE A 42 10.17 -2.71 6.18
CA ILE A 42 11.15 -3.80 6.16
C ILE A 42 12.54 -3.21 6.27
N GLU A 43 13.42 -3.90 6.99
CA GLU A 43 14.86 -3.59 7.02
C GLU A 43 15.52 -4.18 5.79
N LEU A 44 16.12 -3.32 4.97
CA LEU A 44 16.76 -3.70 3.73
C LEU A 44 17.84 -2.66 3.38
N PRO A 45 19.05 -3.06 2.94
CA PRO A 45 20.05 -2.11 2.47
C PRO A 45 19.54 -1.29 1.26
N PRO A 46 19.86 0.01 1.14
CA PRO A 46 19.40 0.86 0.04
C PRO A 46 19.70 0.29 -1.36
N GLU A 47 20.82 -0.41 -1.51
CA GLU A 47 21.23 -1.06 -2.76
C GLU A 47 20.26 -2.16 -3.23
N ASP A 48 19.54 -2.78 -2.30
CA ASP A 48 18.60 -3.87 -2.58
C ASP A 48 17.17 -3.37 -2.84
N HIS A 49 16.87 -2.10 -2.56
CA HIS A 49 15.52 -1.53 -2.68
C HIS A 49 14.95 -1.63 -4.10
N ALA A 50 15.78 -1.36 -5.12
CA ALA A 50 15.35 -1.41 -6.51
C ALA A 50 14.90 -2.82 -6.92
N GLN A 51 15.67 -3.84 -6.52
CA GLN A 51 15.33 -5.24 -6.77
C GLN A 51 14.09 -5.65 -5.97
N ALA A 52 14.01 -5.26 -4.69
CA ALA A 52 12.85 -5.55 -3.85
C ALA A 52 11.54 -4.99 -4.42
N VAL A 53 11.55 -3.75 -4.94
CA VAL A 53 10.37 -3.13 -5.56
C VAL A 53 10.02 -3.81 -6.89
N LEU A 54 11.01 -4.25 -7.67
CA LEU A 54 10.79 -5.04 -8.87
C LEU A 54 10.15 -6.41 -8.54
N ASP A 55 10.67 -7.13 -7.55
CA ASP A 55 10.13 -8.44 -7.15
C ASP A 55 8.70 -8.32 -6.60
N ILE A 56 8.41 -7.25 -5.84
CA ILE A 56 7.05 -6.94 -5.40
C ILE A 56 6.14 -6.66 -6.60
N ARG A 57 6.61 -5.93 -7.61
CA ARG A 57 5.83 -5.65 -8.81
C ARG A 57 5.47 -6.95 -9.54
N GLU A 58 6.44 -7.80 -9.80
CA GLU A 58 6.23 -9.06 -10.53
C GLU A 58 5.21 -9.96 -9.80
N ILE A 59 5.32 -10.13 -8.48
CA ILE A 59 4.35 -10.95 -7.74
C ILE A 59 2.95 -10.34 -7.69
N LEU A 60 2.83 -9.01 -7.78
CA LEU A 60 1.54 -8.33 -7.83
C LEU A 60 0.88 -8.51 -9.20
N GLU A 61 1.65 -8.36 -10.29
CA GLU A 61 1.19 -8.65 -11.65
C GLU A 61 0.71 -10.11 -11.77
N GLU A 62 1.47 -11.08 -11.24
CA GLU A 62 1.08 -12.49 -11.19
C GLU A 62 -0.22 -12.73 -10.40
N LYS A 63 -0.50 -11.88 -9.41
CA LYS A 63 -1.72 -11.92 -8.59
C LYS A 63 -2.89 -11.14 -9.19
N GLY A 64 -2.75 -10.61 -10.40
CA GLY A 64 -3.81 -9.89 -11.10
C GLY A 64 -3.96 -8.42 -10.67
N PHE A 65 -2.98 -7.84 -9.98
CA PHE A 65 -2.98 -6.40 -9.71
C PHE A 65 -2.56 -5.63 -10.96
N GLU A 66 -3.19 -4.49 -11.16
CA GLU A 66 -2.78 -3.49 -12.15
C GLU A 66 -1.74 -2.55 -11.54
N ILE A 67 -0.65 -2.31 -12.25
CA ILE A 67 0.40 -1.39 -11.82
C ILE A 67 0.04 0.03 -12.24
N ASN A 68 -0.26 0.88 -11.26
CA ASN A 68 -0.65 2.28 -11.46
C ASN A 68 0.56 3.22 -11.54
N GLY A 69 1.66 2.83 -10.88
CA GLY A 69 2.91 3.59 -10.86
C GLY A 69 4.07 2.68 -10.53
N TYR A 70 5.19 2.88 -11.22
CA TYR A 70 6.44 2.19 -10.92
C TYR A 70 7.61 3.13 -11.22
N ARG A 71 8.59 3.16 -10.32
CA ARG A 71 9.80 3.95 -10.43
C ARG A 71 10.97 3.24 -9.75
N SER A 72 12.11 3.29 -10.42
CA SER A 72 13.41 2.87 -9.92
C SER A 72 14.46 3.78 -10.56
N ASP A 73 14.54 5.02 -10.07
CA ASP A 73 15.40 6.07 -10.60
C ASP A 73 16.17 6.74 -9.45
N PRO A 74 17.49 6.53 -9.32
CA PRO A 74 18.28 7.09 -8.23
C PRO A 74 18.41 8.63 -8.27
N SER A 75 17.97 9.29 -9.36
CA SER A 75 18.03 10.74 -9.50
C SER A 75 16.85 11.49 -8.86
N VAL A 76 15.83 10.77 -8.37
CA VAL A 76 14.63 11.34 -7.75
C VAL A 76 14.36 10.73 -6.37
N SER A 77 13.48 11.36 -5.59
CA SER A 77 13.10 10.89 -4.26
C SER A 77 11.58 10.76 -4.13
N PRO A 78 11.04 9.62 -3.64
CA PRO A 78 11.76 8.36 -3.41
C PRO A 78 12.27 7.75 -4.74
N ALA A 79 13.48 7.17 -4.72
CA ALA A 79 14.11 6.60 -5.90
C ALA A 79 13.33 5.36 -6.38
N ASN A 80 12.88 4.56 -5.43
CA ASN A 80 12.09 3.37 -5.65
C ASN A 80 10.66 3.60 -5.16
N ALA A 81 9.68 3.38 -6.03
CA ALA A 81 8.27 3.49 -5.72
C ALA A 81 7.43 2.57 -6.62
N LEU A 82 6.37 2.02 -6.06
CA LEU A 82 5.42 1.14 -6.72
C LEU A 82 4.04 1.37 -6.12
N ASP A 83 3.05 1.55 -6.98
CA ASP A 83 1.64 1.62 -6.64
C ASP A 83 0.87 0.66 -7.53
N ALA A 84 0.03 -0.18 -6.93
CA ALA A 84 -0.77 -1.18 -7.62
C ALA A 84 -2.18 -1.26 -7.04
N ARG A 85 -3.15 -1.73 -7.84
CA ARG A 85 -4.54 -1.92 -7.43
C ARG A 85 -5.11 -3.21 -8.00
N HIS A 86 -5.84 -3.97 -7.18
CA HIS A 86 -6.62 -5.09 -7.67
C HIS A 86 -7.89 -4.56 -8.37
N PRO A 87 -8.13 -4.88 -9.66
CA PRO A 87 -9.21 -4.27 -10.42
C PRO A 87 -10.60 -4.68 -9.92
N GLU A 88 -10.77 -5.93 -9.51
CA GLU A 88 -12.06 -6.44 -9.02
C GLU A 88 -12.30 -6.10 -7.55
N GLU A 89 -11.40 -6.54 -6.69
CA GLU A 89 -11.49 -6.42 -5.23
C GLU A 89 -11.13 -5.03 -4.68
N GLY A 90 -10.49 -4.18 -5.47
CA GLY A 90 -10.25 -2.77 -5.15
C GLY A 90 -9.21 -2.49 -4.06
N GLN A 91 -8.49 -3.49 -3.55
CA GLN A 91 -7.35 -3.23 -2.65
C GLN A 91 -6.23 -2.53 -3.40
N SER A 92 -5.49 -1.66 -2.71
CA SER A 92 -4.28 -1.04 -3.23
C SER A 92 -3.06 -1.44 -2.42
N VAL A 93 -1.91 -1.42 -3.09
CA VAL A 93 -0.61 -1.75 -2.52
C VAL A 93 0.37 -0.65 -2.92
N THR A 94 1.15 -0.19 -1.95
CA THR A 94 2.27 0.74 -2.16
C THR A 94 3.55 0.14 -1.57
N ALA A 95 4.65 0.23 -2.31
CA ALA A 95 6.00 -0.06 -1.83
C ALA A 95 6.94 1.07 -2.26
N GLN A 96 7.66 1.69 -1.33
CA GLN A 96 8.56 2.80 -1.66
C GLN A 96 9.67 3.00 -0.62
N ASP A 97 10.73 3.73 -0.99
CA ASP A 97 11.75 4.14 -0.02
C ASP A 97 11.12 4.93 1.13
N PHE A 98 11.61 4.69 2.35
CA PHE A 98 11.17 5.41 3.53
C PHE A 98 12.09 6.61 3.81
N THR A 99 11.56 7.83 3.70
CA THR A 99 12.34 9.08 3.89
C THR A 99 12.98 9.21 5.29
N GLY A 100 12.43 8.55 6.31
CA GLY A 100 12.94 8.65 7.68
C GLY A 100 14.10 7.70 8.02
N ASN A 101 14.44 6.75 7.15
CA ASN A 101 15.58 5.84 7.30
C ASN A 101 15.87 5.18 5.94
N GLU A 102 17.07 5.40 5.40
CA GLU A 102 17.48 4.87 4.09
C GLU A 102 17.50 3.34 4.03
N ASN A 103 17.65 2.66 5.17
CA ASN A 103 17.63 1.19 5.25
C ASN A 103 16.22 0.62 5.38
N HIS A 104 15.18 1.43 5.14
CA HIS A 104 13.80 1.00 5.25
C HIS A 104 13.07 1.16 3.91
N LEU A 105 12.37 0.10 3.52
CA LEU A 105 11.33 0.16 2.52
C LEU A 105 9.96 0.17 3.23
N LEU A 106 9.12 1.15 2.89
CA LEU A 106 7.76 1.25 3.39
C LEU A 106 6.84 0.38 2.54
N LEU A 107 6.04 -0.45 3.20
CA LEU A 107 5.01 -1.28 2.59
C LEU A 107 3.64 -0.87 3.13
N ILE A 108 2.67 -0.65 2.25
CA ILE A 108 1.29 -0.31 2.61
C ILE A 108 0.34 -1.20 1.83
N VAL A 109 -0.69 -1.72 2.50
CA VAL A 109 -1.87 -2.34 1.88
C VAL A 109 -3.10 -1.61 2.38
N SER A 110 -3.96 -1.19 1.47
CA SER A 110 -5.22 -0.52 1.80
C SER A 110 -6.40 -1.26 1.17
N THR A 111 -7.51 -1.32 1.91
CA THR A 111 -8.79 -1.81 1.38
C THR A 111 -9.45 -0.73 0.53
N PRO A 112 -10.41 -1.08 -0.35
CA PRO A 112 -11.38 -0.10 -0.78
C PRO A 112 -12.22 0.39 0.42
N CYS A 113 -13.13 1.32 0.17
CA CYS A 113 -14.17 1.63 1.14
C CYS A 113 -15.06 0.39 1.36
N LEU A 114 -15.03 -0.15 2.57
CA LEU A 114 -15.80 -1.31 2.98
C LEU A 114 -17.04 -0.89 3.75
N LEU A 115 -18.17 -1.52 3.46
CA LEU A 115 -19.38 -1.42 4.26
C LEU A 115 -19.38 -2.54 5.31
N PRO A 116 -19.67 -2.26 6.59
CA PRO A 116 -19.83 -3.30 7.59
C PRO A 116 -20.90 -4.32 7.17
N PRO A 117 -20.78 -5.59 7.59
CA PRO A 117 -21.79 -6.60 7.31
C PRO A 117 -23.16 -6.16 7.87
N ASP A 118 -24.22 -6.55 7.18
CA ASP A 118 -25.63 -6.30 7.55
C ASP A 118 -26.06 -4.82 7.60
N VAL A 119 -25.24 -3.89 7.11
CA VAL A 119 -25.61 -2.48 6.97
C VAL A 119 -26.06 -2.17 5.55
N GLU A 120 -27.12 -1.38 5.40
CA GLU A 120 -27.54 -0.83 4.10
C GLU A 120 -26.74 0.42 3.75
N GLN A 121 -26.26 0.49 2.51
CA GLN A 121 -25.42 1.60 2.05
C GLN A 121 -26.22 2.89 1.87
N GLN A 122 -25.84 3.96 2.58
CA GLN A 122 -26.35 5.32 2.37
C GLN A 122 -25.99 5.83 0.96
N GLN A 123 -26.96 6.43 0.28
CA GLN A 123 -26.80 7.04 -1.05
C GLN A 123 -26.77 8.57 -0.93
N PHE A 124 -25.97 9.22 -1.77
CA PHE A 124 -25.88 10.68 -1.90
C PHE A 124 -26.33 11.13 -3.29
#